data_AF-A0A3C2B4M3-F1
#
_entry.id   AF-A0A3C2B4M3-F1
#
_cell.length_a   1.000
_cell.length_b   1.000
_cell.length_c   1.000
_cell.angle_alpha   90.00
_cell.angle_beta   90.00
_cell.angle_gamma   90.00
#
_symmetry.space_group_name_H-M   'P 1'
#
loop_
_entity.id
_entity.type
_entity.pdbx_description
1 polymer ?
#
loop_
_entity_poly.entity_id
_entity_poly.type
_entity_poly.pdbx_seq_one_letter_code
_entity_poly.pdbx_strand_id
1 'polypeptide(L)' 'MKGVALYASLGGDTADDLIARCAPQVKRIAYHLLARLPGSVQVDDLIQAGMLGLLEAAR' A
#
# COMPACT_ATOMS: atom_id res chain seq x y z
N MET A 1 -34.87 7.60 -8.62
CA MET A 1 -33.88 7.19 -7.59
C MET A 1 -32.44 7.13 -8.11
N LYS A 2 -32.00 8.01 -9.02
CA LYS A 2 -30.60 8.02 -9.53
C LYS A 2 -29.63 8.84 -8.67
N GLY A 3 -30.15 9.84 -7.95
CA GLY A 3 -29.34 10.68 -7.06
C GLY A 3 -28.69 9.88 -5.93
N VAL A 4 -29.47 9.05 -5.22
CA VAL A 4 -29.01 8.30 -4.04
C VAL A 4 -27.83 7.36 -4.35
N ALA A 5 -27.83 6.75 -5.54
CA ALA A 5 -26.74 5.89 -5.99
C ALA A 5 -25.44 6.67 -6.30
N LEU A 6 -25.55 7.93 -6.74
CA LEU A 6 -24.40 8.78 -7.06
C LEU A 6 -23.66 9.24 -5.79
N TYR A 7 -24.40 9.54 -4.72
CA TYR A 7 -23.80 9.91 -3.43
C TYR A 7 -23.13 8.69 -2.76
N ALA A 8 -23.72 7.51 -2.90
CA ALA A 8 -23.15 6.26 -2.38
C ALA A 8 -21.82 5.90 -3.06
N SER A 9 -21.68 6.19 -4.36
CA SER A 9 -20.43 5.97 -5.11
C SER A 9 -19.35 7.03 -4.85
N LEU A 10 -19.70 8.16 -4.21
CA LEU A 10 -18.75 9.21 -3.81
C LEU A 10 -18.09 8.96 -2.45
N GLY A 11 -18.57 7.96 -1.69
CA GLY A 11 -18.20 7.75 -0.29
C GLY A 11 -17.16 6.65 -0.03
N GLY A 12 -16.62 6.00 -1.06
CA GLY A 12 -15.59 4.97 -0.92
C GLY A 12 -14.20 5.52 -1.26
N ASP A 13 -13.21 5.22 -0.41
CA ASP A 13 -11.79 5.43 -0.76
C ASP A 13 -11.52 4.71 -2.08
N THR A 14 -10.93 5.40 -3.07
CA THR A 14 -10.48 4.75 -4.29
C THR A 14 -9.31 3.81 -4.00
N ALA A 15 -9.02 2.87 -4.89
CA ALA A 15 -7.84 2.01 -4.75
C ALA A 15 -6.56 2.86 -4.60
N ASP A 16 -6.46 3.96 -5.36
CA ASP A 16 -5.33 4.90 -5.28
C ASP A 16 -5.26 5.59 -3.92
N ASP A 17 -6.39 5.97 -3.32
CA ASP A 17 -6.44 6.55 -1.98
C ASP A 17 -5.96 5.53 -0.92
N LEU A 18 -6.39 4.27 -1.03
CA LEU A 18 -5.95 3.20 -0.14
C LEU A 18 -4.45 2.93 -0.29
N ILE A 19 -3.94 2.88 -1.52
CA ILE A 19 -2.51 2.71 -1.80
C ILE A 19 -1.71 3.86 -1.19
N ALA A 20 -2.12 5.12 -1.43
CA ALA A 20 -1.43 6.29 -0.92
C ALA A 20 -1.37 6.31 0.63
N ARG A 21 -2.48 5.91 1.28
CA ARG A 21 -2.55 5.83 2.75
C ARG A 21 -1.68 4.71 3.32
N CYS A 22 -1.55 3.59 2.61
CA CYS A 22 -0.79 2.42 3.07
C CYS A 22 0.70 2.48 2.70
N ALA A 23 1.11 3.24 1.68
CA ALA A 23 2.50 3.33 1.23
C ALA A 23 3.53 3.64 2.35
N PRO A 24 3.27 4.54 3.32
CA PRO A 24 4.19 4.78 4.43
C PRO A 24 4.41 3.55 5.33
N GLN A 25 3.43 2.64 5.41
CA GLN A 25 3.55 1.41 6.20
C GLN A 25 4.50 0.40 5.55
N VAL A 26 4.54 0.34 4.21
CA VAL A 26 5.50 -0.50 3.47
C VAL A 26 6.93 -0.16 3.88
N LYS A 27 7.26 1.13 3.94
CA LYS A 27 8.59 1.60 4.40
C LYS A 27 8.89 1.17 5.84
N ARG A 28 7.92 1.30 6.76
CA ARG A 28 8.10 0.88 8.16
C ARG A 28 8.37 -0.62 8.26
N ILE A 29 7.57 -1.44 7.58
CA ILE A 29 7.74 -2.88 7.55
C ILE A 29 9.09 -3.25 6.95
N ALA A 30 9.51 -2.63 5.84
CA ALA A 30 10.80 -2.87 5.21
C ALA A 30 11.98 -2.65 6.17
N TYR A 31 12.00 -1.56 6.95
CA TYR A 31 13.05 -1.35 7.96
C TYR A 31 12.99 -2.36 9.11
N HIS A 32 11.78 -2.77 9.54
CA HIS A 32 11.65 -3.81 10.57
C HIS A 32 12.13 -5.18 10.08
N LEU A 33 11.90 -5.50 8.81
CA LEU A 33 12.42 -6.72 8.20
C LEU A 33 13.95 -6.64 8.06
N LEU A 34 14.48 -5.51 7.61
CA LEU A 34 15.93 -5.31 7.43
C LEU A 34 16.72 -5.60 8.72
N ALA A 35 16.19 -5.22 9.88
CA ALA A 35 16.81 -5.48 11.18
C ALA A 35 17.01 -6.99 11.50
N ARG A 36 16.38 -7.89 10.73
CA ARG A 36 16.40 -9.34 10.92
C ARG A 36 17.02 -10.10 9.75
N LEU A 37 17.56 -9.39 8.76
CA LEU A 37 18.11 -9.96 7.53
C LEU A 37 19.64 -9.79 7.45
N PRO A 38 20.34 -10.61 6.64
CA PRO A 38 21.77 -10.44 6.41
C PRO A 38 22.10 -9.07 5.80
N GLY A 39 23.30 -8.56 6.04
CA GLY A 39 23.74 -7.24 5.55
C GLY A 39 23.87 -7.12 4.02
N SER A 40 23.69 -8.21 3.28
CA SER A 40 23.59 -8.19 1.81
C SER A 40 22.24 -7.67 1.30
N VAL A 41 21.19 -7.72 2.12
CA VAL A 41 19.84 -7.31 1.71
C VAL A 41 19.73 -5.79 1.71
N GLN A 42 19.23 -5.22 0.60
CA GLN A 42 19.00 -3.80 0.46
C GLN A 42 17.57 -3.43 0.88
N VAL A 43 17.42 -2.31 1.58
CA VAL A 43 16.09 -1.84 2.01
C VAL A 43 15.19 -1.44 0.84
N ASP A 44 15.78 -0.92 -0.23
CA ASP A 44 15.04 -0.47 -1.40
C ASP A 44 14.38 -1.64 -2.15
N ASP A 45 14.99 -2.82 -2.11
CA ASP A 45 14.39 -4.04 -2.68
C ASP A 45 13.17 -4.48 -1.87
N LEU A 46 13.25 -4.40 -0.54
CA LEU A 46 12.12 -4.72 0.36
C LEU A 46 10.97 -3.73 0.19
N ILE A 47 11.29 -2.44 0.03
CA ILE A 47 10.28 -1.40 -0.22
C ILE A 47 9.60 -1.68 -1.56
N GLN A 48 10.36 -1.94 -2.63
CA GLN A 48 9.80 -2.23 -3.95
C GLN A 48 8.93 -3.48 -3.94
N ALA A 49 9.40 -4.58 -3.35
CA ALA A 49 8.62 -5.81 -3.22
C ALA A 49 7.32 -5.58 -2.44
N GLY A 50 7.38 -4.82 -1.33
CA GLY A 50 6.20 -4.46 -0.55
C GLY A 50 5.23 -3.55 -1.30
N MET A 51 5.72 -2.62 -2.13
CA MET A 51 4.87 -1.79 -2.98
C MET A 51 4.16 -2.61 -4.07
N LEU A 52 4.84 -3.58 -4.69
CA LEU A 52 4.20 -4.51 -5.63
C LEU A 52 3.06 -5.29 -4.96
N GLY A 53 3.30 -5.84 -3.76
CA GLY A 53 2.26 -6.54 -3.00
C GLY A 53 1.10 -5.63 -2.58
N LEU A 54 1.37 -4.37 -2.24
CA LEU A 54 0.32 -3.39 -1.94
C LEU A 54 -0.55 -3.09 -3.17
N LEU A 55 0.06 -2.92 -4.35
CA LEU A 55 -0.66 -2.67 -5.61
C LEU A 55 -1.51 -3.88 -6.00
N GLU A 56 -0.99 -5.09 -5.84
CA GLU A 56 -1.73 -6.32 -6.12
C GLU A 56 -2.93 -6.49 -5.16
N ALA A 57 -2.75 -6.18 -3.88
CA ALA A 57 -3.83 -6.28 -2.89
C ALA A 57 -4.93 -5.20 -3.05
N ALA A 58 -4.61 -4.07 -3.69
CA ALA A 58 -5.55 -2.97 -3.91
C ALA A 58 -6.37 -3.10 -5.21
N ARG A 59 -6.04 -4.09 -6.06
CA ARG A 59 -6.73 -4.36 -7.33
C ARG A 59 -7.87 -5.36 -7.16
#